data_AF-Q4V170-F1
#
_entry.id   AF-Q4V170-F1
#
_cell.length_a   1.000
_cell.length_b   1.000
_cell.length_c   1.000
_cell.angle_alpha   90.00
_cell.angle_beta   90.00
_cell.angle_gamma   90.00
#
_symmetry.space_group_name_H-M   'P 1'
#
loop_
_entity.id
_entity.type
_entity.pdbx_description
1 polymer ?
#
loop_
_entity_poly.entity_id
_entity_poly.type
_entity_poly.pdbx_seq_one_letter_code
_entity_poly.pdbx_strand_id
1 'polypeptide(L)'
;MDDLRNMYEKCKKHMNCHVLMQTEDSEFVDGIIEEVNDQEVTMLVPEEVEDQDAALPHERQYGFGGGDGFRPRFRRYRRRRFPLRTFLRLFLYPYYYPYYPYYYPRPYPYYL
;
A
#
# COMPACT_ATOMS: atom_id res chain seq x y z
N MET A 1 -7.75 -5.93 29.36
CA MET A 1 -6.32 -5.54 29.41
C MET A 1 -5.46 -6.48 28.56
N ASP A 2 -5.80 -7.77 28.45
CA ASP A 2 -5.02 -8.73 27.67
C ASP A 2 -4.93 -8.43 26.17
N ASP A 3 -5.97 -7.82 25.58
CA ASP A 3 -6.01 -7.52 24.14
C ASP A 3 -4.96 -6.48 23.72
N LEU A 4 -4.75 -5.43 24.53
CA LEU A 4 -3.73 -4.41 24.25
C LEU A 4 -2.33 -5.00 24.31
N ARG A 5 -2.06 -5.86 25.30
CA ARG A 5 -0.77 -6.54 25.44
C ARG A 5 -0.54 -7.51 24.27
N ASN A 6 -1.58 -8.24 23.86
CA ASN A 6 -1.53 -9.13 22.71
C ASN A 6 -1.22 -8.35 21.41
N MET A 7 -1.88 -7.21 21.21
CA MET A 7 -1.63 -6.36 20.05
C MET A 7 -0.23 -5.76 20.06
N TYR A 8 0.23 -5.27 21.21
CA TYR A 8 1.61 -4.79 21.38
C TYR A 8 2.64 -5.85 20.99
N GLU A 9 2.51 -7.07 21.49
CA GLU A 9 3.43 -8.18 21.16
C GLU A 9 3.38 -8.53 19.67
N LYS A 10 2.19 -8.52 19.05
CA LYS A 10 2.04 -8.72 17.59
C LYS A 10 2.74 -7.63 16.79
N CYS A 11 2.50 -6.36 17.11
CA CYS A 11 3.13 -5.24 16.43
C CYS A 11 4.66 -5.29 16.58
N LYS A 12 5.15 -5.58 17.79
CA LYS A 12 6.58 -5.72 18.08
C LYS A 12 7.22 -6.86 17.30
N LYS A 13 6.55 -8.00 17.20
CA LYS A 13 7.00 -9.16 16.41
C LYS A 13 7.07 -8.86 14.91
N HIS A 14 6.22 -7.97 14.42
CA HIS A 14 6.11 -7.60 13.00
C HIS A 14 6.68 -6.22 12.68
N MET A 15 7.63 -5.72 13.48
CA MET A 15 8.40 -4.52 13.14
C MET A 15 9.09 -4.68 11.79
N ASN A 16 9.14 -3.59 11.03
CA ASN A 16 9.69 -3.50 9.67
C ASN A 16 8.98 -4.39 8.64
N CYS A 17 7.81 -4.96 8.97
CA CYS A 17 7.00 -5.74 8.04
C CYS A 17 5.82 -4.90 7.52
N HIS A 18 5.41 -5.15 6.28
CA HIS A 18 4.16 -4.63 5.74
C HIS A 18 2.99 -5.40 6.34
N VAL A 19 2.07 -4.68 6.95
CA VAL A 19 0.90 -5.21 7.64
C VAL A 19 -0.35 -4.52 7.14
N LEU A 20 -1.48 -5.19 7.31
CA LEU A 20 -2.81 -4.65 7.14
C LEU A 20 -3.48 -4.69 8.51
N MET A 21 -3.83 -3.54 9.06
CA MET A 21 -4.51 -3.43 10.36
C MET A 21 -5.99 -3.13 10.15
N GLN A 22 -6.84 -3.74 10.96
CA GLN A 22 -8.28 -3.47 10.97
C GLN A 22 -8.63 -2.60 12.18
N THR A 23 -9.30 -1.48 11.91
CA THR A 23 -9.79 -0.52 12.89
C THR A 23 -11.12 -0.99 13.51
N GLU A 24 -11.50 -0.43 14.67
CA GLU A 24 -12.84 -0.64 15.25
C GLU A 24 -13.97 -0.25 14.29
N ASP A 25 -13.76 0.80 13.49
CA ASP A 25 -14.71 1.27 12.47
C ASP A 25 -14.75 0.39 11.20
N SER A 26 -14.19 -0.82 11.26
CA SER A 26 -14.07 -1.79 10.14
C SER A 26 -13.23 -1.31 8.96
N GLU A 27 -12.56 -0.16 9.07
CA GLU A 27 -11.60 0.32 8.11
C GLU A 27 -10.30 -0.49 8.13
N PHE A 28 -9.60 -0.51 6.99
CA PHE A 28 -8.30 -1.16 6.88
C PHE A 28 -7.22 -0.13 6.62
N VAL A 29 -6.13 -0.22 7.37
CA VAL A 29 -4.94 0.61 7.22
C VAL A 29 -3.78 -0.30 6.83
N ASP A 30 -3.25 -0.12 5.63
CA ASP A 30 -2.02 -0.77 5.20
C ASP A 30 -0.80 0.09 5.53
N GLY A 31 0.33 -0.56 5.82
CA GLY A 31 1.57 0.16 6.07
C GLY A 31 2.66 -0.71 6.68
N ILE A 32 3.82 -0.11 6.87
CA ILE A 32 5.00 -0.77 7.46
C ILE A 32 5.14 -0.30 8.90
N ILE A 33 5.25 -1.23 9.85
CA ILE A 33 5.50 -0.88 11.26
C ILE A 33 6.94 -0.39 11.40
N GLU A 34 7.12 0.84 11.87
CA GLU A 34 8.45 1.43 12.10
C GLU A 34 8.85 1.37 13.57
N GLU A 35 7.92 1.70 14.48
CA GLU A 35 8.19 1.79 15.91
C GLU A 35 6.94 1.39 16.71
N VAL A 36 7.13 0.77 17.88
CA VAL A 36 6.04 0.36 18.77
C VAL A 36 6.35 0.83 20.19
N ASN A 37 5.49 1.69 20.72
CA ASN A 37 5.51 2.18 22.10
C ASN A 37 4.47 1.44 22.95
N ASP A 38 4.44 1.70 24.26
CA ASP A 38 3.54 1.01 25.20
C ASP A 38 2.04 1.16 24.86
N GLN A 39 1.66 2.25 24.20
CA GLN A 39 0.26 2.54 23.85
C GLN A 39 0.05 2.93 22.38
N GLU A 40 1.12 3.05 21.60
CA GLU A 40 1.10 3.64 20.26
C GLU A 40 1.93 2.80 19.30
N VAL A 41 1.56 2.81 18.03
CA VAL A 41 2.38 2.26 16.94
C VAL A 41 2.60 3.34 15.88
N THR A 42 3.86 3.49 15.46
CA THR A 42 4.24 4.34 14.34
C THR A 42 4.33 3.47 13.08
N MET A 43 3.57 3.83 12.06
CA MET A 43 3.55 3.14 10.77
C MET A 43 3.86 4.09 9.62
N LEU A 44 4.54 3.57 8.61
CA LEU A 44 4.66 4.17 7.29
C LEU A 44 3.43 3.77 6.47
N VAL A 45 2.49 4.70 6.29
CA VAL A 45 1.23 4.47 5.55
C VAL A 45 1.38 5.04 4.14
N PRO A 46 1.03 4.29 3.08
CA PRO A 46 1.06 4.80 1.72
C PRO A 46 -0.07 5.79 1.51
N GLU A 47 0.27 7.01 1.10
CA GLU A 47 -0.69 7.99 0.60
C GLU A 47 -0.64 8.02 -0.92
N GLU A 48 -1.80 7.98 -1.57
CA GLU A 48 -1.89 8.27 -3.01
C GLU A 48 -1.58 9.75 -3.22
N VAL A 49 -0.45 10.02 -3.87
CA VAL A 49 -0.09 11.37 -4.28
C VAL A 49 -0.36 11.46 -5.78
N GLU A 50 -1.34 12.29 -6.15
CA GLU A 50 -1.45 12.79 -7.50
C GLU A 50 -0.35 13.82 -7.71
N ASP A 51 0.50 13.56 -8.69
CA ASP A 51 1.61 14.44 -9.04
C ASP A 51 1.03 15.73 -9.64
N GLN A 52 0.79 16.75 -8.80
CA GLN A 52 0.30 18.06 -9.27
C GLN A 52 1.30 18.72 -10.24
N ASP A 53 2.58 18.36 -10.16
CA ASP A 53 3.65 18.84 -11.03
C ASP A 53 3.80 18.04 -12.35
N ALA A 54 3.00 17.00 -12.57
CA ALA A 54 2.89 16.37 -13.90
C ALA A 54 2.13 17.23 -14.92
N ALA A 55 1.82 18.48 -14.57
CA ALA A 55 1.35 19.54 -15.46
C ALA A 55 2.49 20.29 -16.18
N LEU A 56 3.74 19.81 -16.10
CA LEU A 56 4.83 20.31 -16.95
C LEU A 56 5.06 19.35 -18.13
N PRO A 57 4.98 19.84 -19.40
CA PRO A 57 5.22 19.03 -20.57
C PRO A 57 6.73 18.86 -20.75
N HIS A 58 7.32 17.91 -20.03
CA HIS A 58 8.68 17.47 -20.32
C HIS A 58 8.75 15.96 -20.41
N GLU A 59 8.55 15.49 -21.65
CA GLU A 59 9.34 14.45 -22.28
C GLU A 59 9.75 13.28 -21.37
N ARG A 60 8.79 12.45 -20.96
CA ARG A 60 9.08 11.04 -20.66
C ARG A 60 8.63 10.19 -21.83
N GLN A 61 9.55 10.07 -22.79
CA GLN A 61 9.54 9.13 -23.89
C GLN A 61 9.50 7.69 -23.36
N TYR A 62 8.32 7.06 -23.25
CA TYR A 62 8.15 5.62 -23.50
C TYR A 62 6.72 5.40 -23.99
N GLY A 63 6.59 5.07 -25.27
CA GLY A 63 5.34 5.11 -26.02
C GLY A 63 4.35 3.99 -25.73
N PHE A 64 3.05 4.27 -25.91
CA PHE A 64 2.24 3.82 -27.06
C PHE A 64 0.83 4.44 -26.94
N GLY A 65 0.38 5.13 -27.99
CA GLY A 65 -1.03 5.23 -28.43
C GLY A 65 -2.12 5.70 -27.46
N GLY A 66 -2.59 6.94 -27.66
CA GLY A 66 -4.01 7.35 -27.65
C GLY A 66 -4.96 6.88 -26.54
N GLY A 67 -5.39 7.85 -25.71
CA GLY A 67 -6.58 7.74 -24.84
C GLY A 67 -6.23 7.45 -23.38
N ASP A 68 -6.65 8.34 -22.48
CA ASP A 68 -6.58 8.20 -21.01
C ASP A 68 -5.27 7.60 -20.48
N GLY A 69 -4.18 8.33 -20.72
CA GLY A 69 -2.83 7.94 -20.30
C GLY A 69 -2.77 7.62 -18.81
N PHE A 70 -2.18 6.45 -18.51
CA PHE A 70 -1.81 5.98 -17.18
C PHE A 70 -1.08 7.10 -16.41
N ARG A 71 -1.82 7.84 -15.55
CA ARG A 71 -1.21 8.81 -14.64
C ARG A 71 -0.50 8.01 -13.56
N PRO A 72 0.84 8.11 -13.43
CA PRO A 72 1.55 7.40 -12.39
C PRO A 72 1.02 7.86 -11.03
N ARG A 73 0.37 6.97 -10.28
CA ARG A 73 0.03 7.22 -8.88
C ARG A 73 1.23 6.83 -8.05
N PHE A 74 1.89 7.82 -7.47
CA PHE A 74 3.00 7.55 -6.56
C PHE A 74 2.44 7.26 -5.17
N ARG A 75 2.87 6.14 -4.58
CA ARG A 75 2.62 5.86 -3.16
C ARG A 75 3.72 6.50 -2.35
N ARG A 76 3.40 7.60 -1.68
CA ARG A 76 4.33 8.24 -0.74
C ARG A 76 4.03 7.72 0.66
N TYR A 77 4.97 6.99 1.23
CA TYR A 77 4.85 6.55 2.61
C TYR A 77 5.04 7.73 3.56
N ARG A 78 4.05 7.98 4.41
CA ARG A 78 4.11 8.97 5.49
C ARG A 78 4.07 8.29 6.84
N ARG A 79 4.89 8.80 7.76
CA ARG A 79 4.91 8.37 9.17
C ARG A 79 3.60 8.84 9.83
N ARG A 80 2.81 7.90 10.31
CA ARG A 80 1.58 8.15 11.07
C ARG A 80 1.63 7.38 12.38
N ARG A 81 1.13 8.00 13.45
CA ARG A 81 1.04 7.38 14.77
C ARG A 81 -0.41 7.01 15.05
N PHE A 82 -0.60 5.78 15.50
CA PHE A 82 -1.91 5.24 15.82
C PHE A 82 -1.91 4.69 17.24
N PRO A 83 -2.95 4.96 18.05
CA PRO A 83 -3.13 4.28 19.33
C PRO A 83 -3.33 2.78 19.10
N LEU A 84 -2.67 1.92 19.88
CA LEU A 84 -2.82 0.46 19.77
C LEU A 84 -4.27 0.00 20.01
N ARG A 85 -5.00 0.75 20.84
CA ARG A 85 -6.44 0.52 21.12
C ARG A 85 -7.35 0.69 19.91
N THR A 86 -6.91 1.41 18.88
CA THR A 86 -7.70 1.68 17.68
C THR A 86 -7.79 0.44 16.78
N PHE A 87 -6.86 -0.51 16.93
CA PHE A 87 -6.80 -1.70 16.10
C PHE A 87 -7.34 -2.94 16.80
N LEU A 88 -8.16 -3.69 16.07
CA LEU A 88 -8.72 -4.96 16.53
C LEU A 88 -7.89 -6.14 16.05
N ARG A 89 -7.36 -6.07 14.82
CA ARG A 89 -6.68 -7.19 14.17
C ARG A 89 -5.49 -6.71 13.35
N LEU A 90 -4.46 -7.55 13.33
CA LEU A 90 -3.27 -7.39 12.49
C LEU A 90 -3.18 -8.58 11.55
N PHE A 91 -3.13 -8.29 10.24
CA PHE A 91 -2.86 -9.26 9.20
C PHE A 91 -1.47 -8.98 8.64
N LEU A 92 -0.61 -10.00 8.59
CA LEU A 92 0.64 -9.88 7.85
C LEU A 92 0.28 -9.84 6.38
N TYR A 93 0.77 -8.85 5.62
CA TYR A 93 0.43 -8.70 4.21
C TYR A 93 1.04 -9.86 3.40
N PRO A 94 0.25 -10.79 2.81
CA PRO A 94 0.81 -11.91 2.08
C PRO A 94 0.14 -11.96 0.70
N TYR A 95 0.53 -11.08 -0.21
CA TYR A 95 0.19 -11.29 -1.61
C TYR A 95 1.47 -11.28 -2.43
N TYR A 96 2.06 -12.46 -2.51
CA TYR A 96 2.54 -13.00 -3.78
C TYR A 96 1.33 -12.98 -4.74
N TYR A 97 0.89 -11.79 -5.17
CA TYR A 97 0.01 -11.66 -6.30
C TYR A 97 0.93 -12.04 -7.46
N PRO A 98 0.78 -13.22 -8.10
CA PRO A 98 1.54 -13.46 -9.31
C PRO A 98 1.22 -12.27 -10.19
N TYR A 99 2.27 -11.54 -10.56
CA TYR A 99 2.18 -10.55 -11.62
C TYR A 99 1.52 -11.29 -12.77
N TYR A 100 0.25 -11.01 -13.04
CA TYR A 100 -0.42 -11.47 -14.23
C TYR A 100 0.04 -10.46 -15.28
N PRO A 101 1.10 -10.75 -16.08
CA PRO A 101 1.37 -9.93 -17.23
C PRO A 101 0.08 -9.89 -18.02
N TYR A 102 -0.40 -8.69 -18.33
CA TYR A 102 -1.47 -8.51 -19.30
C TYR A 102 -1.04 -9.26 -20.56
N TYR A 103 -1.58 -10.46 -20.73
CA TYR A 103 -1.48 -11.22 -21.96
C TYR A 103 -2.29 -10.42 -22.96
N TYR A 104 -1.65 -9.49 -23.65
CA TYR A 104 -2.20 -8.97 -24.89
C TYR A 104 -2.27 -10.15 -25.85
N PRO A 105 -3.47 -10.62 -26.24
CA PRO A 105 -3.55 -11.55 -27.36
C PRO A 105 -2.92 -10.83 -28.55
N ARG A 106 -1.81 -11.38 -29.06
CA ARG A 106 -1.29 -10.95 -30.37
C ARG A 106 -2.45 -11.06 -31.37
N PRO A 107 -2.76 -10.04 -32.16
CA PRO A 107 -3.76 -10.18 -33.20
C PRO A 107 -3.33 -11.33 -34.12
N TYR A 108 -4.20 -12.32 -34.27
CA TYR A 108 -3.98 -13.45 -35.18
C TYR A 108 -3.74 -12.91 -36.60
N PRO A 109 -2.74 -13.45 -37.32
CA PRO A 109 -2.55 -13.08 -38.71
C PRO A 109 -3.73 -13.63 -39.52
N TYR A 110 -4.52 -12.74 -40.11
CA TYR A 110 -5.37 -13.12 -41.22
C TYR A 110 -4.44 -13.47 -42.38
N TYR A 111 -4.42 -14.74 -42.80
CA TYR A 111 -3.82 -15.10 -44.08
C TYR A 111 -4.81 -14.71 -45.18
N LEU A 112 -4.37 -13.80 -46.05
CA LEU A 112 -4.97 -13.48 -47.35
C LEU A 112 -4.58 -14.56 -48.38
#